data_AF-A0A4Q9KIY2-F1
#
_entry.id   AF-A0A4Q9KIY2-F1
#
_cell.length_a   1.000
_cell.length_b   1.000
_cell.length_c   1.000
_cell.angle_alpha   90.00
_cell.angle_beta   90.00
_cell.angle_gamma   90.00
#
_symmetry.space_group_name_H-M   'P 1'
#
loop_
_entity.id
_entity.type
_entity.pdbx_description
1 polymer ?
#
loop_
_entity_poly.entity_id
_entity_poly.type
_entity_poly.pdbx_seq_one_letter_code
_entity_poly.pdbx_strand_id
1 'polypeptide(L)'
;MGVLRMGYAHIRVTDMAEAKKHYVDSLGMKPMEEGDGKAYFKGWDEWDHHSVVLEEGGVGAVKFGFKVEKLEDLERFENQGKAFGDCVVERFSKGDNLEVGDGVRFTTPGEHVIEIYHEMTLVGNDVGFHNPEAWPRHEYGMAVPALDHASNNQILWMGGARSLLNNPSASPPR
;
A
#
# COMPACT_ATOMS: atom_id res chain seq x y z
N MET A 1 -14.00 -8.83 -10.82
CA MET A 1 -13.58 -8.41 -9.47
C MET A 1 -12.24 -7.72 -9.60
N GLY A 2 -11.78 -7.01 -8.59
CA GLY A 2 -10.76 -5.97 -8.78
C GLY A 2 -10.08 -5.57 -7.49
N VAL A 3 -9.56 -4.34 -7.48
CA VAL A 3 -8.88 -3.76 -6.32
C VAL A 3 -9.88 -3.63 -5.16
N LEU A 4 -9.49 -4.14 -3.99
CA LEU A 4 -10.28 -4.05 -2.75
C LEU A 4 -10.08 -2.70 -2.06
N ARG A 5 -8.82 -2.36 -1.79
CA ARG A 5 -8.41 -1.16 -1.04
C ARG A 5 -6.94 -0.84 -1.27
N MET A 6 -6.52 0.34 -0.82
CA MET A 6 -5.11 0.62 -0.57
C MET A 6 -4.62 -0.31 0.53
N GLY A 7 -3.52 -1.00 0.24
CA GLY A 7 -2.91 -1.97 1.12
C GLY A 7 -1.87 -1.33 2.01
N TYR A 8 -0.87 -0.70 1.40
CA TYR A 8 0.19 -0.02 2.14
C TYR A 8 0.79 1.15 1.37
N ALA A 9 1.40 2.09 2.08
CA ALA A 9 2.21 3.17 1.53
C ALA A 9 3.64 3.04 2.05
N HIS A 10 4.62 3.00 1.15
CA HIS A 10 6.03 3.02 1.49
C HIS A 10 6.61 4.41 1.21
N ILE A 11 7.15 5.04 2.25
CA ILE A 11 7.52 6.47 2.25
C ILE A 11 8.94 6.63 2.78
N ARG A 12 9.71 7.52 2.15
CA ARG A 12 11.01 7.95 2.65
C ARG A 12 10.89 9.06 3.68
N VAL A 13 11.72 8.95 4.70
CA VAL A 13 11.85 9.95 5.77
C VAL A 13 13.31 10.40 5.90
N THR A 14 13.48 11.61 6.42
CA THR A 14 14.80 12.22 6.65
C THR A 14 15.40 11.85 7.99
N ASP A 15 14.56 11.60 8.99
CA ASP A 15 14.95 11.18 10.33
C ASP A 15 13.98 10.09 10.79
N MET A 16 14.49 8.86 10.91
CA MET A 16 13.67 7.70 11.29
C MET A 16 13.16 7.80 12.74
N ALA A 17 13.92 8.39 13.65
CA ALA A 17 13.54 8.51 15.05
C ALA A 17 12.39 9.53 15.23
N GLU A 18 12.49 10.69 14.56
CA GLU A 18 11.42 11.69 14.56
C GLU A 18 10.16 11.14 13.87
N ALA A 19 10.32 10.47 12.73
CA ALA A 19 9.19 9.89 12.01
C ALA A 19 8.47 8.82 12.85
N LYS A 20 9.20 7.89 13.47
CA LYS A 20 8.61 6.91 14.41
C LYS A 20 7.80 7.57 15.51
N LYS A 21 8.35 8.62 16.12
CA LYS A 21 7.65 9.38 17.14
C LYS A 21 6.34 9.97 16.61
N HIS A 22 6.35 10.51 15.39
CA HIS A 22 5.13 11.01 14.76
C HIS A 22 4.09 9.90 14.54
N TYR A 23 4.48 8.80 13.90
CA TYR A 23 3.56 7.71 13.56
C TYR A 23 3.03 6.96 14.81
N VAL A 24 3.86 6.80 15.84
CA VAL A 24 3.46 6.13 17.08
C VAL A 24 2.76 7.10 18.04
N ASP A 25 3.44 8.17 18.48
CA ASP A 25 2.92 9.02 19.56
C ASP A 25 1.81 9.97 19.08
N SER A 26 1.90 10.47 17.84
CA SER A 26 0.93 11.44 17.32
C SER A 26 -0.24 10.76 16.62
N LEU A 27 0.04 9.83 15.70
CA LEU A 27 -1.02 9.11 14.97
C LEU A 27 -1.58 7.93 15.74
N GLY A 28 -0.86 7.38 16.72
CA GLY A 28 -1.33 6.20 17.47
C GLY A 28 -1.18 4.90 16.70
N MET A 29 -0.30 4.84 15.69
CA MET A 29 -0.09 3.60 14.93
C MET A 29 0.77 2.61 15.71
N LYS A 30 0.51 1.32 15.48
CA LYS A 30 1.23 0.24 16.13
C LYS A 30 2.47 -0.15 15.35
N PRO A 31 3.65 -0.17 15.98
CA PRO A 31 4.85 -0.74 15.37
C PRO A 31 4.69 -2.26 15.27
N MET A 32 4.98 -2.80 14.09
CA MET A 32 4.79 -4.21 13.77
C MET A 32 6.13 -4.92 13.64
N GLU A 33 7.02 -4.36 12.82
CA GLU A 33 8.37 -4.87 12.64
C GLU A 33 9.33 -3.73 12.33
N GLU A 34 10.60 -3.96 12.62
CA GLU A 34 11.70 -3.08 12.25
C GLU A 34 12.91 -3.92 11.84
N GLY A 35 13.48 -3.59 10.68
CA GLY A 35 14.60 -4.33 10.10
C GLY A 35 15.01 -3.75 8.75
N ASP A 36 16.23 -4.03 8.31
CA ASP A 36 16.74 -3.63 6.99
C ASP A 36 16.58 -2.13 6.66
N GLY A 37 16.71 -1.27 7.67
CA GLY A 37 16.56 0.19 7.53
C GLY A 37 15.11 0.67 7.37
N LYS A 38 14.13 -0.22 7.63
CA LYS A 38 12.70 0.06 7.50
C LYS A 38 11.95 -0.16 8.80
N ALA A 39 10.87 0.59 8.98
CA ALA A 39 9.93 0.42 10.09
C ALA A 39 8.49 0.29 9.55
N TYR A 40 7.75 -0.65 10.12
CA TYR A 40 6.43 -1.06 9.64
C TYR A 40 5.38 -0.76 10.70
N PHE A 41 4.26 -0.16 10.28
CA PHE A 41 3.17 0.24 11.17
C PHE A 41 1.81 -0.16 10.62
N LYS A 42 0.86 -0.35 11.54
CA LYS A 42 -0.56 -0.51 11.23
C LYS A 42 -1.44 0.36 12.11
N GLY A 43 -2.62 0.72 11.59
CA GLY A 43 -3.72 1.28 12.37
C GLY A 43 -4.39 0.21 13.23
N TRP A 44 -5.20 0.65 14.19
CA TRP A 44 -5.81 -0.26 15.17
C TRP A 44 -6.91 -1.14 14.56
N ASP A 45 -7.59 -0.66 13.51
CA ASP A 45 -8.67 -1.37 12.81
C ASP A 45 -8.22 -2.01 11.48
N GLU A 46 -6.91 -2.20 11.31
CA GLU A 46 -6.35 -2.94 10.18
C GLU A 46 -6.13 -4.41 10.55
N TRP A 47 -6.31 -5.30 9.59
CA TRP A 47 -6.13 -6.75 9.80
C TRP A 47 -4.84 -7.30 9.20
N ASP A 48 -4.35 -6.65 8.14
CA ASP A 48 -3.13 -7.05 7.47
C ASP A 48 -1.90 -6.55 8.27
N HIS A 49 -0.73 -7.14 8.03
CA HIS A 49 0.48 -6.89 8.81
C HIS A 49 0.84 -5.42 8.96
N HIS A 50 0.73 -4.62 7.89
CA HIS A 50 1.08 -3.22 7.92
C HIS A 50 0.36 -2.44 6.82
N SER A 51 0.24 -1.13 7.02
CA SER A 51 -0.24 -0.17 6.01
C SER A 51 0.74 0.97 5.77
N VAL A 52 1.70 1.19 6.67
CA VAL A 52 2.74 2.22 6.48
C VAL A 52 4.10 1.58 6.64
N VAL A 53 4.99 1.86 5.68
CA VAL A 53 6.40 1.50 5.71
C VAL A 53 7.22 2.78 5.62
N LEU A 54 8.16 2.95 6.54
CA LEU A 54 9.11 4.06 6.53
C LEU A 54 10.50 3.54 6.19
N GLU A 55 11.21 4.27 5.34
CA GLU A 55 12.61 4.03 4.96
C GLU A 55 13.40 5.32 5.11
N GLU A 56 14.56 5.29 5.76
CA GLU A 56 15.40 6.47 5.87
C GLU A 56 16.19 6.69 4.57
N GLY A 57 16.27 7.93 4.09
CA GLY A 57 17.05 8.24 2.88
C GLY A 57 16.46 9.28 1.94
N GLY A 58 15.61 10.18 2.44
CA GLY A 58 15.09 11.29 1.65
C GLY A 58 13.64 11.63 2.00
N VAL A 59 12.90 12.14 1.02
CA VAL A 59 11.48 12.47 1.17
C VAL A 59 10.69 11.89 0.00
N GLY A 60 9.42 11.57 0.26
CA GLY A 60 8.46 11.18 -0.79
C GLY A 60 8.07 9.71 -0.78
N ALA A 61 7.07 9.37 -1.57
CA ALA A 61 6.59 8.00 -1.69
C ALA A 61 7.54 7.16 -2.55
N VAL A 62 7.92 5.99 -2.04
CA VAL A 62 8.66 4.97 -2.79
C VAL A 62 7.68 4.18 -3.66
N LYS A 63 6.57 3.73 -3.07
CA LYS A 63 5.55 2.94 -3.74
C LYS A 63 4.24 2.87 -2.95
N PHE A 64 3.17 2.54 -3.65
CA PHE A 64 1.86 2.26 -3.08
C PHE A 64 1.39 0.85 -3.43
N GLY A 65 1.03 0.06 -2.44
CA GLY A 65 0.47 -1.28 -2.60
C GLY A 65 -1.06 -1.25 -2.57
N PHE A 66 -1.71 -2.03 -3.43
CA PHE A 66 -3.15 -2.24 -3.46
C PHE A 66 -3.48 -3.72 -3.43
N LYS A 67 -4.41 -4.09 -2.54
CA LYS A 67 -4.82 -5.48 -2.37
C LYS A 67 -5.93 -5.85 -3.34
N VAL A 68 -5.83 -6.99 -3.99
CA VAL A 68 -6.88 -7.56 -4.86
C VAL A 68 -7.58 -8.73 -4.21
N GLU A 69 -8.83 -8.95 -4.62
CA GLU A 69 -9.67 -10.01 -4.08
C GLU A 69 -9.17 -11.41 -4.41
N LYS A 70 -8.63 -11.61 -5.61
CA LYS A 70 -8.27 -12.94 -6.12
C LYS A 70 -6.90 -12.96 -6.74
N LEU A 71 -6.26 -14.14 -6.72
CA LEU A 71 -4.94 -14.34 -7.32
C LEU A 71 -4.98 -14.15 -8.84
N GLU A 72 -6.05 -14.56 -9.51
CA GLU A 72 -6.20 -14.43 -10.97
C GLU A 72 -6.30 -12.97 -11.43
N ASP A 73 -6.68 -12.05 -10.53
CA ASP A 73 -6.69 -10.62 -10.84
C ASP A 73 -5.26 -10.08 -11.09
N LEU A 74 -4.22 -10.71 -10.52
CA LEU A 74 -2.83 -10.32 -10.77
C LEU A 74 -2.45 -10.50 -12.24
N GLU A 75 -2.75 -11.68 -12.82
CA GLU A 75 -2.50 -11.94 -14.24
C GLU A 75 -3.28 -10.99 -15.15
N ARG A 76 -4.52 -10.69 -14.76
CA ARG A 76 -5.35 -9.74 -15.49
C ARG A 76 -4.73 -8.34 -15.49
N PHE A 77 -4.32 -7.82 -14.34
CA PHE A 77 -3.71 -6.49 -14.26
C PHE A 77 -2.35 -6.44 -14.97
N GLU A 78 -1.55 -7.49 -14.89
CA GLU A 78 -0.30 -7.60 -15.63
C GLU A 78 -0.55 -7.48 -17.15
N ASN A 79 -1.49 -8.25 -17.68
CA ASN A 79 -1.83 -8.22 -19.11
C ASN A 79 -2.38 -6.85 -19.53
N GLN A 80 -3.20 -6.23 -18.68
CA GLN A 80 -3.75 -4.89 -18.94
C GLN A 80 -2.66 -3.81 -18.97
N GLY A 81 -1.72 -3.82 -18.01
CA GLY A 81 -0.62 -2.86 -18.01
C GLY A 81 0.31 -3.04 -19.20
N LYS A 82 0.62 -4.29 -19.57
CA LYS A 82 1.41 -4.59 -20.77
C LYS A 82 0.71 -4.11 -22.04
N ALA A 83 -0.61 -4.30 -22.13
CA ALA A 83 -1.41 -3.83 -23.26
C ALA A 83 -1.55 -2.30 -23.33
N PHE A 84 -1.55 -1.63 -22.17
CA PHE A 84 -1.60 -0.17 -22.10
C PHE A 84 -0.30 0.46 -22.62
N GLY A 85 0.84 -0.17 -22.39
CA GLY A 85 2.12 0.15 -23.06
C GLY A 85 2.91 1.31 -22.47
N ASP A 86 2.29 2.18 -21.68
CA ASP A 86 2.98 3.34 -21.08
C ASP A 86 3.60 3.06 -19.70
N CYS A 87 3.41 1.85 -19.14
CA CYS A 87 4.00 1.48 -17.84
C CYS A 87 5.03 0.37 -18.01
N VAL A 88 6.08 0.41 -17.19
CA VAL A 88 6.94 -0.77 -16.98
C VAL A 88 6.19 -1.73 -16.05
N VAL A 89 6.04 -2.99 -16.47
CA VAL A 89 5.30 -4.02 -15.72
C VAL A 89 6.24 -5.16 -15.35
N GLU A 90 6.36 -5.43 -14.06
CA GLU A 90 7.26 -6.43 -13.50
C GLU A 90 6.52 -7.31 -12.48
N ARG A 91 6.96 -8.56 -12.32
CA ARG A 91 6.51 -9.42 -11.22
C ARG A 91 7.47 -9.30 -10.05
N PHE A 92 6.93 -9.38 -8.85
CA PHE A 92 7.71 -9.57 -7.63
C PHE A 92 7.19 -10.80 -6.89
N SER A 93 8.08 -11.43 -6.14
CA SER A 93 7.80 -12.68 -5.43
C SER A 93 7.67 -12.44 -3.92
N LYS A 94 7.01 -13.38 -3.24
CA LYS A 94 6.96 -13.44 -1.78
C LYS A 94 8.38 -13.39 -1.22
N GLY A 95 8.61 -12.46 -0.29
CA GLY A 95 9.93 -12.19 0.29
C GLY A 95 10.61 -10.93 -0.27
N ASP A 96 10.21 -10.43 -1.44
CA ASP A 96 10.68 -9.12 -1.93
C ASP A 96 10.15 -7.96 -1.07
N ASN A 97 8.99 -8.18 -0.46
CA ASN A 97 8.31 -7.31 0.46
C ASN A 97 7.98 -8.10 1.73
N LEU A 98 8.33 -7.54 2.90
CA LEU A 98 8.07 -8.16 4.20
C LEU A 98 6.56 -8.46 4.35
N GLU A 99 6.21 -9.69 4.71
CA GLU A 99 4.84 -10.17 4.91
C GLU A 99 3.86 -10.03 3.71
N VAL A 100 4.32 -9.57 2.54
CA VAL A 100 3.50 -9.49 1.32
C VAL A 100 3.81 -10.69 0.43
N GLY A 101 2.75 -11.29 -0.12
CA GLY A 101 2.85 -12.38 -1.10
C GLY A 101 3.31 -11.89 -2.48
N ASP A 102 3.10 -12.73 -3.49
CA ASP A 102 3.45 -12.39 -4.87
C ASP A 102 2.58 -11.24 -5.42
N GLY A 103 3.11 -10.51 -6.39
CA GLY A 103 2.39 -9.41 -6.99
C GLY A 103 2.96 -8.90 -8.31
N VAL A 104 2.37 -7.81 -8.77
CA VAL A 104 2.74 -7.10 -10.00
C VAL A 104 3.08 -5.67 -9.65
N ARG A 105 4.20 -5.18 -10.15
CA ARG A 105 4.66 -3.80 -10.02
C ARG A 105 4.47 -3.07 -11.34
N PHE A 106 3.90 -1.88 -11.25
CA PHE A 106 3.75 -0.93 -12.34
C PHE A 106 4.57 0.31 -12.01
N THR A 107 5.49 0.67 -12.88
CA THR A 107 6.17 1.96 -12.82
C THR A 107 5.58 2.86 -13.89
N THR A 108 4.95 3.95 -13.48
CA THR A 108 4.34 4.92 -14.39
C THR A 108 5.40 5.77 -15.08
N PRO A 109 5.07 6.45 -16.20
CA PRO A 109 6.01 7.37 -16.87
C PRO A 109 6.56 8.48 -15.98
N GLY A 110 5.78 8.90 -14.98
CA GLY A 110 6.24 9.87 -13.98
C GLY A 110 6.74 9.20 -12.70
N GLU A 111 7.32 8.01 -12.85
CA GLU A 111 8.15 7.30 -11.85
C GLU A 111 7.43 6.90 -10.56
N HIS A 112 6.09 6.96 -10.53
CA HIS A 112 5.35 6.42 -9.39
C HIS A 112 5.29 4.91 -9.52
N VAL A 113 5.61 4.23 -8.42
CA VAL A 113 5.55 2.77 -8.35
C VAL A 113 4.26 2.34 -7.67
N ILE A 114 3.48 1.52 -8.35
CA ILE A 114 2.23 0.95 -7.86
C ILE A 114 2.40 -0.56 -7.83
N GLU A 115 2.13 -1.20 -6.70
CA GLU A 115 2.14 -2.65 -6.56
C GLU A 115 0.73 -3.17 -6.34
N ILE A 116 0.40 -4.25 -7.04
CA ILE A 116 -0.84 -4.99 -6.88
C ILE A 116 -0.49 -6.36 -6.31
N TYR A 117 -1.11 -6.72 -5.20
CA TYR A 117 -0.84 -7.97 -4.49
C TYR A 117 -2.14 -8.60 -4.00
N HIS A 118 -2.13 -9.93 -3.81
CA HIS A 118 -3.31 -10.64 -3.33
C HIS A 118 -3.26 -10.89 -1.81
N GLU A 119 -2.10 -11.31 -1.31
CA GLU A 119 -1.95 -11.76 0.07
C GLU A 119 -0.99 -10.87 0.85
N MET A 120 -1.36 -10.58 2.09
CA MET A 120 -0.45 -10.11 3.14
C MET A 120 -0.82 -10.88 4.40
N THR A 121 0.17 -11.15 5.26
CA THR A 121 -0.07 -11.86 6.53
C THR A 121 -1.14 -11.18 7.36
N LEU A 122 -2.12 -12.00 7.80
CA LEU A 122 -3.25 -11.57 8.61
C LEU A 122 -2.88 -11.62 10.09
N VAL A 123 -2.78 -10.46 10.73
CA VAL A 123 -2.44 -10.33 12.16
C VAL A 123 -3.66 -10.01 13.03
N GLY A 124 -4.74 -9.52 12.41
CA GLY A 124 -5.96 -9.10 13.10
C GLY A 124 -5.94 -7.65 13.58
N ASN A 125 -7.08 -7.19 14.08
CA ASN A 125 -7.25 -5.85 14.62
C ASN A 125 -7.27 -5.87 16.16
N ASP A 126 -7.33 -4.69 16.76
CA ASP A 126 -7.12 -4.54 18.20
C ASP A 126 -8.34 -4.87 19.06
N VAL A 127 -9.51 -4.97 18.46
CA VAL A 127 -10.77 -5.32 19.13
C VAL A 127 -11.13 -6.80 18.99
N GLY A 128 -10.45 -7.53 18.10
CA GLY A 128 -10.67 -8.96 17.85
C GLY A 128 -11.92 -9.27 17.04
N PHE A 129 -12.29 -10.55 16.99
CA PHE A 129 -13.34 -11.07 16.09
C PHE A 129 -14.60 -11.57 16.80
N HIS A 130 -14.50 -11.93 18.07
CA HIS A 130 -15.58 -12.58 18.80
C HIS A 130 -16.09 -11.67 19.92
N ASN A 131 -17.27 -11.07 19.70
CA ASN A 131 -17.84 -10.03 20.55
C ASN A 131 -16.87 -8.86 20.78
N PRO A 132 -16.39 -8.22 19.69
CA PRO A 132 -15.42 -7.14 19.81
C PRO A 132 -16.04 -5.89 20.47
N GLU A 133 -15.20 -5.11 21.12
CA GLU A 133 -15.53 -3.75 21.53
C GLU A 133 -15.66 -2.85 20.27
N ALA A 134 -16.35 -1.72 20.41
CA ALA A 134 -16.50 -0.76 19.30
C ALA A 134 -15.18 -0.05 18.96
N TRP A 135 -14.30 0.12 19.95
CA TRP A 135 -12.99 0.74 19.83
C TRP A 135 -12.08 0.26 20.96
N PRO A 136 -10.76 0.19 20.75
CA PRO A 136 -9.81 -0.25 21.77
C PRO A 136 -9.65 0.78 22.89
N ARG A 137 -9.52 0.31 24.14
CA ARG A 137 -9.63 1.17 25.34
C ARG A 137 -8.38 1.99 25.69
N HIS A 138 -7.21 1.63 25.15
CA HIS A 138 -5.92 2.18 25.56
C HIS A 138 -5.12 2.71 24.36
N GLU A 139 -5.80 3.43 23.48
CA GLU A 139 -5.15 4.09 22.35
C GLU A 139 -4.43 5.36 22.76
N TYR A 140 -3.42 5.72 21.96
CA TYR A 140 -2.59 6.90 22.14
C TYR A 140 -2.68 7.80 20.91
N GLY A 141 -2.31 9.08 21.07
CA GLY A 141 -2.34 10.05 19.98
C GLY A 141 -3.75 10.24 19.41
N MET A 142 -3.85 10.30 18.09
CA MET A 142 -5.11 10.42 17.34
C MET A 142 -5.83 9.08 17.12
N ALA A 143 -5.19 7.95 17.45
CA ALA A 143 -5.75 6.60 17.28
C ALA A 143 -6.30 6.35 15.86
N VAL A 144 -5.46 6.55 14.84
CA VAL A 144 -5.89 6.38 13.44
C VAL A 144 -6.32 4.92 13.17
N PRO A 145 -7.52 4.68 12.62
CA PRO A 145 -8.06 3.33 12.45
C PRO A 145 -7.38 2.56 11.33
N ALA A 146 -7.19 3.20 10.17
CA ALA A 146 -6.64 2.58 8.98
C ALA A 146 -6.14 3.62 7.97
N LEU A 147 -5.27 3.19 7.06
CA LEU A 147 -4.95 3.91 5.84
C LEU A 147 -6.14 3.85 4.87
N ASP A 148 -6.57 5.01 4.40
CA ASP A 148 -7.73 5.12 3.52
C ASP A 148 -7.32 5.32 2.05
N HIS A 149 -6.56 6.37 1.77
CA HIS A 149 -6.12 6.72 0.42
C HIS A 149 -4.80 7.50 0.40
N ALA A 150 -4.23 7.64 -0.79
CA ALA A 150 -3.15 8.59 -1.08
C ALA A 150 -3.54 9.43 -2.30
N SER A 151 -3.15 10.70 -2.27
CA SER A 151 -3.36 11.63 -3.38
C SER A 151 -2.07 11.82 -4.16
N ASN A 152 -2.07 11.44 -5.43
CA ASN A 152 -0.95 11.68 -6.34
C ASN A 152 -1.17 12.96 -7.14
N ASN A 153 -0.16 13.82 -7.18
CA ASN A 153 -0.20 15.07 -7.93
C ASN A 153 0.40 14.90 -9.34
N GLN A 154 -0.25 14.13 -10.20
CA GLN A 154 0.15 13.98 -11.61
C GLN A 154 -0.93 14.48 -12.57
N ILE A 155 -0.75 15.70 -13.08
CA ILE A 155 -1.71 16.36 -13.99
C ILE A 155 -1.88 15.62 -15.32
N LEU A 156 -0.83 14.95 -15.82
CA LEU A 156 -0.83 14.33 -17.16
C LEU A 156 -1.26 12.85 -17.17
N TRP A 157 -1.14 12.13 -16.05
CA TRP A 157 -1.44 10.69 -15.98
C TRP A 157 -2.84 10.36 -15.43
N MET A 158 -3.62 11.37 -15.02
CA MET A 158 -5.00 11.17 -14.53
C MET A 158 -5.92 10.53 -15.59
N GLY A 159 -5.69 10.80 -16.88
CA GLY A 159 -6.47 10.18 -17.97
C GLY A 159 -6.16 8.69 -18.16
N GLY A 160 -4.87 8.33 -18.15
CA GLY A 160 -4.40 6.95 -18.32
C GLY A 160 -4.64 6.06 -17.09
N ALA A 161 -4.44 6.59 -15.89
CA ALA A 161 -4.74 5.88 -14.63
C ALA A 161 -6.23 5.49 -14.55
N ARG A 162 -7.11 6.43 -14.91
CA ARG A 162 -8.56 6.23 -14.90
C ARG A 162 -8.98 5.18 -15.93
N SER A 163 -8.32 5.12 -17.08
CA SER A 163 -8.64 4.14 -18.13
C SER A 163 -8.14 2.74 -17.78
N LEU A 164 -6.94 2.62 -17.23
CA LEU A 164 -6.37 1.34 -16.73
C LEU A 164 -7.25 0.69 -15.67
N LEU A 165 -7.75 1.48 -14.72
CA LEU A 165 -8.56 0.96 -13.61
C LEU A 165 -10.02 0.68 -14.00
N ASN A 166 -10.59 1.41 -14.96
CA ASN A 166 -12.03 1.35 -15.26
C ASN A 166 -12.41 0.71 -16.61
N ASN A 167 -11.50 0.59 -17.58
CA ASN A 167 -11.86 0.11 -18.92
C ASN A 167 -10.76 -0.75 -19.60
N PRO A 168 -10.91 -2.08 -19.65
CA PRO A 168 -9.94 -3.02 -20.22
C PRO A 168 -9.60 -2.84 -21.71
N SER A 169 -10.42 -2.09 -22.47
CA SER A 169 -10.24 -1.86 -23.91
C SER A 169 -9.73 -0.47 -24.25
N ALA A 170 -9.46 0.37 -23.25
CA ALA A 170 -9.02 1.74 -23.49
C ALA A 170 -7.52 1.76 -23.87
N SER A 171 -7.25 2.24 -25.08
CA SER A 171 -5.91 2.57 -25.54
C SER A 171 -5.40 3.86 -24.86
N PRO A 172 -4.07 4.03 -24.74
CA PRO A 172 -3.50 5.24 -24.16
C PRO A 172 -3.95 6.49 -24.94
N PRO A 173 -4.20 7.62 -24.24
CA PRO A 173 -4.49 8.88 -24.91
C PRO A 173 -3.29 9.28 -25.77
N ARG A 174 -3.55 9.63 -27.04
CA ARG A 174 -2.55 10.15 -27.97
C ARG A 174 -2.02 11.51 -27.54
#